data_AF-X1IKJ6-F1
#
_entry.id   AF-X1IKJ6-F1
#
_cell.length_a   1.000
_cell.length_b   1.000
_cell.length_c   1.000
_cell.angle_alpha   90.00
_cell.angle_beta   90.00
_cell.angle_gamma   90.00
#
_symmetry.space_group_name_H-M   'P 1'
#
loop_
_entity.id
_entity.type
_entity.pdbx_description
1 polymer ?
#
loop_
_entity_poly.entity_id
_entity_poly.type
_entity_poly.pdbx_seq_one_letter_code
_entity_poly.pdbx_strand_id
1 'polypeptide(L)'
;PLILCEYAHAMGNSTGNLQDYWDVIEKYDHLQGGFIWDWVDQGLVKKNEKGEEYWTYGGDYGPEDVPSDQNFCLNGLVNPDRTPHPGLFEVKKVYQYIGIQPEDIENGKVRITNKYHFININDLNFNWAIMAENKAVAQGTLSDINIPPGESKVVTIPILFG
;
A
#
# COMPACT_ATOMS: atom_id res chain seq x y z
N PRO A 1 -3.25 -23.68 7.29
CA PRO A 1 -2.94 -22.30 6.85
C PRO A 1 -2.53 -21.46 8.06
N LEU A 2 -1.67 -20.47 7.88
CA LEU A 2 -1.32 -19.45 8.86
C LEU A 2 -1.82 -18.09 8.34
N ILE A 3 -2.56 -17.40 9.20
CA ILE A 3 -3.04 -16.03 9.00
C ILE A 3 -2.63 -15.24 10.24
N LEU A 4 -1.90 -14.14 10.07
CA LEU A 4 -1.48 -13.30 11.18
C LEU A 4 -2.68 -12.45 11.63
N CYS A 5 -3.18 -12.69 12.85
CA CYS A 5 -4.30 -11.91 13.39
C CYS A 5 -3.94 -10.43 13.54
N GLU A 6 -2.68 -10.15 13.85
CA GLU A 6 -2.09 -8.82 13.91
C GLU A 6 -0.65 -8.92 13.39
N TYR A 7 -0.24 -7.99 12.53
CA TYR A 7 1.15 -7.81 12.12
C TYR A 7 1.42 -6.36 11.71
N ALA A 8 2.68 -6.02 11.46
CA ALA A 8 3.10 -4.70 10.95
C ALA A 8 2.47 -3.51 11.72
N HIS A 9 2.72 -3.45 13.04
CA HIS A 9 2.17 -2.41 13.93
C HIS A 9 2.41 -0.99 13.39
N ALA A 10 1.34 -0.23 13.11
CA ALA A 10 1.35 0.99 12.31
C ALA A 10 1.53 2.30 13.12
N MET A 11 1.77 2.20 14.43
CA MET A 11 1.99 3.35 15.32
C MET A 11 3.06 4.33 14.84
N GLY A 12 2.64 5.56 14.58
CA GLY A 12 3.49 6.66 14.16
C GLY A 12 4.14 6.41 12.79
N ASN A 13 5.45 6.69 12.69
CA ASN A 13 6.20 6.40 11.47
C ASN A 13 6.67 4.95 11.47
N SER A 14 5.80 4.05 11.02
CA SER A 14 6.01 2.60 11.07
C SER A 14 5.55 1.90 9.77
N THR A 15 5.06 0.67 9.86
CA THR A 15 4.73 -0.21 8.71
C THR A 15 5.94 -0.46 7.80
N GLY A 16 7.14 -0.47 8.40
CA GLY A 16 8.37 -0.84 7.70
C GLY A 16 8.37 -2.32 7.30
N ASN A 17 9.26 -2.71 6.37
CA ASN A 17 9.47 -4.09 5.89
C ASN A 17 8.23 -4.86 5.38
N LEU A 18 7.13 -4.16 5.07
CA LEU A 18 5.90 -4.79 4.61
C LEU A 18 6.10 -5.66 3.35
N GLN A 19 6.98 -5.24 2.44
CA GLN A 19 7.35 -6.02 1.26
C GLN A 19 7.98 -7.37 1.62
N ASP A 20 8.85 -7.43 2.62
CA ASP A 20 9.52 -8.67 3.04
C ASP A 20 8.53 -9.71 3.57
N TYR A 21 7.49 -9.26 4.30
CA TYR A 21 6.39 -10.12 4.70
C TYR A 21 5.68 -10.71 3.48
N TRP A 22 5.32 -9.87 2.52
CA TRP A 22 4.55 -10.30 1.36
C TRP A 22 5.34 -11.13 0.37
N ASP A 23 6.65 -10.91 0.24
CA ASP A 23 7.54 -11.79 -0.53
C ASP A 23 7.53 -13.23 0.03
N VAL A 24 7.46 -13.37 1.35
CA VAL A 24 7.37 -14.68 2.02
C VAL A 24 5.96 -15.24 1.94
N ILE A 25 4.92 -14.44 2.17
CA ILE A 25 3.51 -14.85 2.09
C ILE A 25 3.17 -15.36 0.68
N GLU A 26 3.57 -14.64 -0.37
CA GLU A 26 3.30 -15.04 -1.76
C GLU A 26 4.13 -16.26 -2.21
N LYS A 27 5.20 -16.60 -1.49
CA LYS A 27 6.08 -17.73 -1.82
C LYS A 27 5.59 -19.08 -1.26
N TYR A 28 4.87 -19.08 -0.13
CA TYR A 28 4.51 -20.32 0.57
C TYR A 28 2.99 -20.47 0.70
N ASP A 29 2.41 -21.48 0.06
CA ASP A 29 0.96 -21.75 0.00
C ASP A 29 0.25 -21.87 1.36
N HIS A 30 0.99 -22.15 2.43
CA HIS A 30 0.43 -22.24 3.78
C HIS A 30 0.27 -20.87 4.46
N LEU A 31 0.86 -19.80 3.93
CA LEU A 31 0.75 -18.43 4.43
C LEU A 31 -0.31 -17.68 3.63
N GLN A 32 -1.33 -17.14 4.30
CA GLN A 32 -2.47 -16.50 3.63
C GLN A 32 -2.59 -15.00 3.96
N GLY A 33 -1.50 -14.38 4.43
CA GLY A 33 -1.46 -12.98 4.81
C GLY A 33 -1.79 -12.72 6.28
N GLY A 34 -2.38 -11.55 6.54
CA GLY A 34 -2.70 -11.10 7.88
C GLY A 34 -3.40 -9.74 7.90
N PHE A 35 -3.68 -9.26 9.11
CA PHE A 35 -4.34 -7.98 9.35
C PHE A 35 -3.38 -7.00 10.01
N ILE A 36 -3.17 -5.84 9.39
CA ILE A 36 -2.32 -4.79 9.93
C ILE A 36 -2.96 -4.22 11.20
N TRP A 37 -2.16 -4.05 12.25
CA TRP A 37 -2.60 -3.36 13.47
C TRP A 37 -2.18 -1.88 13.46
N ASP A 38 -3.07 -0.92 13.37
CA ASP A 38 -4.51 -1.03 13.14
C ASP A 38 -5.00 -0.09 12.03
N TRP A 39 -6.31 0.04 11.90
CA TRP A 39 -6.88 0.89 10.86
C TRP A 39 -6.75 2.38 11.17
N VAL A 40 -7.14 2.82 12.36
CA VAL A 40 -7.39 4.24 12.66
C VAL A 40 -6.92 4.60 14.06
N ASP A 41 -6.16 5.69 14.14
CA ASP A 41 -5.75 6.28 15.41
C ASP A 41 -6.96 6.61 16.30
N GLN A 42 -6.89 6.19 17.56
CA GLN A 42 -7.95 6.41 18.56
C GLN A 42 -7.73 7.72 19.32
N GLY A 43 -7.45 8.79 18.57
CA GLY A 43 -7.23 10.13 19.12
C GLY A 43 -8.51 10.96 19.22
N LEU A 44 -8.61 11.76 20.27
CA LEU A 44 -9.71 12.73 20.45
C LEU A 44 -9.24 14.15 20.09
N VAL A 45 -10.12 14.97 19.53
CA VAL A 45 -9.79 16.37 19.20
C VAL A 45 -9.89 17.28 20.43
N LYS A 46 -8.88 18.13 20.63
CA LYS A 46 -8.93 19.31 21.52
C LYS A 46 -8.46 20.56 20.78
N LYS A 47 -8.74 21.72 21.36
CA LYS A 47 -8.23 23.02 20.91
C LYS A 47 -7.27 23.60 21.95
N ASN A 48 -6.17 24.18 21.50
CA ASN A 48 -5.28 24.92 22.39
C ASN A 48 -5.81 26.35 22.64
N GLU A 49 -5.09 27.16 23.42
CA GLU A 49 -5.47 28.54 23.76
C GLU A 49 -5.65 29.46 22.53
N LYS A 50 -5.03 29.12 21.40
CA LYS A 50 -5.15 29.82 20.12
C LYS A 50 -6.30 29.30 19.25
N GLY A 51 -7.01 28.27 19.69
CA GLY A 51 -8.08 27.63 18.94
C GLY A 51 -7.61 26.58 17.92
N GLU A 52 -6.32 26.23 17.90
CA GLU A 52 -5.75 25.25 16.98
C GLU A 52 -6.10 23.82 17.44
N GLU A 53 -6.61 22.99 16.52
CA GLU A 53 -6.99 21.61 16.80
C GLU A 53 -5.76 20.69 16.87
N TYR A 54 -5.75 19.76 17.82
CA TYR A 54 -4.74 18.72 17.95
C TYR A 54 -5.37 17.41 18.47
N TRP A 55 -4.73 16.29 18.12
CA TRP A 55 -5.13 14.97 18.60
C TRP A 55 -4.54 14.71 19.98
N THR A 56 -5.36 14.15 20.85
CA THR A 56 -5.02 13.79 22.22
C THR A 56 -5.10 12.30 22.43
N TYR A 57 -4.39 11.82 23.44
CA TYR A 57 -4.26 10.42 23.81
C TYR A 57 -4.27 10.26 25.34
N GLY A 58 -3.95 9.06 25.83
CA GLY A 58 -3.88 8.83 27.28
C GLY A 58 -2.92 9.80 27.96
N GLY A 59 -3.28 10.34 29.13
CA GLY A 59 -2.47 11.33 29.85
C GLY A 59 -2.85 12.77 29.57
N ASP A 60 -3.58 13.06 28.48
CA ASP A 60 -4.16 14.39 28.24
C ASP A 60 -5.45 14.64 29.05
N TYR A 61 -5.91 13.65 29.81
CA TYR A 61 -7.20 13.66 30.51
C TYR A 61 -7.06 13.23 31.96
N GLY A 62 -7.73 13.98 32.85
CA GLY A 62 -7.75 13.72 34.27
C GLY A 62 -6.54 14.28 35.03
N PRO A 63 -6.47 14.06 36.35
CA PRO A 63 -5.31 14.37 37.18
C PRO A 63 -4.02 13.65 36.74
N GLU A 64 -2.86 14.14 37.21
CA GLU A 64 -1.54 13.59 36.88
C GLU A 64 -1.34 12.11 37.27
N ASP A 65 -2.07 11.64 38.29
CA ASP A 65 -2.01 10.28 38.79
C ASP A 65 -2.99 9.31 38.10
N VAL A 66 -3.74 9.77 37.09
CA VAL A 66 -4.60 8.89 36.30
C VAL A 66 -3.74 7.93 35.46
N PRO A 67 -3.94 6.60 35.59
CA PRO A 67 -3.19 5.62 34.81
C PRO A 67 -3.37 5.83 33.30
N SER A 68 -2.28 5.73 32.55
CA SER A 68 -2.27 5.98 31.11
C SER A 68 -1.15 5.21 30.40
N ASP A 69 -1.50 4.58 29.28
CA ASP A 69 -0.56 3.97 28.32
C ASP A 69 -0.15 4.96 27.21
N GLN A 70 -0.34 6.26 27.46
CA GLN A 70 0.11 7.36 26.62
C GLN A 70 -0.44 7.27 25.18
N ASN A 71 0.42 7.47 24.18
CA ASN A 71 0.05 7.52 22.77
C ASN A 71 -0.10 6.14 22.11
N PHE A 72 -0.07 5.03 22.87
CA PHE A 72 -0.17 3.68 22.32
C PHE A 72 -1.51 3.41 21.59
N CYS A 73 -2.52 4.25 21.83
CA CYS A 73 -3.81 4.23 21.12
C CYS A 73 -3.77 4.91 19.74
N LEU A 74 -2.66 5.55 19.37
CA LEU A 74 -2.45 6.17 18.05
C LEU A 74 -1.62 5.22 17.17
N ASN A 75 -2.23 4.11 16.77
CA ASN A 75 -1.60 3.00 16.07
C ASN A 75 -2.17 2.68 14.68
N GLY A 76 -2.84 3.65 14.05
CA GLY A 76 -3.55 3.45 12.79
C GLY A 76 -2.74 3.77 11.53
N LEU A 77 -3.20 3.21 10.40
CA LEU A 77 -2.77 3.62 9.06
C LEU A 77 -3.36 4.98 8.63
N VAL A 78 -4.37 5.47 9.36
CA VAL A 78 -4.98 6.78 9.16
C VAL A 78 -5.18 7.50 10.50
N ASN A 79 -5.14 8.83 10.43
CA ASN A 79 -5.48 9.72 11.54
C ASN A 79 -6.94 9.54 12.01
N PRO A 80 -7.33 10.10 13.17
CA PRO A 80 -8.71 10.01 13.67
C PRO A 80 -9.77 10.56 12.68
N ASP A 81 -9.40 11.52 11.83
CA ASP A 81 -10.24 12.10 10.78
C ASP A 81 -10.22 11.31 9.45
N ARG A 82 -9.52 10.16 9.42
CA ARG A 82 -9.28 9.28 8.26
C ARG A 82 -8.33 9.85 7.21
N THR A 83 -7.61 10.92 7.53
CA THR A 83 -6.49 11.39 6.71
C THR A 83 -5.39 10.32 6.68
N PRO A 84 -4.95 9.84 5.49
CA PRO A 84 -3.94 8.79 5.38
C PRO A 84 -2.59 9.16 5.97
N HIS A 85 -1.98 8.23 6.71
CA HIS A 85 -0.55 8.29 7.01
C HIS A 85 0.28 7.84 5.79
N PRO A 86 1.57 8.22 5.70
CA PRO A 86 2.47 7.72 4.65
C PRO A 86 2.48 6.19 4.52
N GLY A 87 2.38 5.47 5.64
CA GLY A 87 2.34 4.00 5.66
C GLY A 87 1.21 3.40 4.83
N LEU A 88 0.04 4.04 4.74
CA LEU A 88 -1.08 3.52 3.94
C LEU A 88 -0.76 3.48 2.44
N PHE A 89 0.09 4.38 1.94
CA PHE A 89 0.51 4.37 0.54
C PHE A 89 1.41 3.17 0.23
N GLU A 90 2.26 2.76 1.18
CA GLU A 90 3.06 1.54 1.09
C GLU A 90 2.16 0.30 1.13
N VAL A 91 1.18 0.25 2.05
CA VAL A 91 0.19 -0.83 2.10
C VAL A 91 -0.54 -0.97 0.76
N LYS A 92 -1.00 0.15 0.18
CA LYS A 92 -1.65 0.14 -1.14
C LYS A 92 -0.74 -0.43 -2.22
N LYS A 93 0.56 -0.12 -2.18
CA LYS A 93 1.55 -0.59 -3.15
C LYS A 93 1.82 -2.09 -3.00
N VAL A 94 2.02 -2.57 -1.78
CA VAL A 94 2.33 -3.98 -1.50
C VAL A 94 1.12 -4.88 -1.75
N TYR A 95 -0.09 -4.44 -1.38
CA TYR A 95 -1.33 -5.23 -1.53
C TYR A 95 -1.89 -5.23 -2.96
N GLN A 96 -1.28 -4.52 -3.91
CA GLN A 96 -1.85 -4.40 -5.25
C GLN A 96 -1.90 -5.75 -5.98
N TYR A 97 -3.01 -6.02 -6.66
CA TYR A 97 -3.22 -7.29 -7.37
C TYR A 97 -2.55 -7.38 -8.75
N ILE A 98 -1.94 -6.31 -9.23
CA ILE A 98 -1.28 -6.28 -10.54
C ILE A 98 0.23 -6.25 -10.33
N GLY A 99 0.91 -7.37 -10.57
CA GLY A 99 2.36 -7.42 -10.59
C GLY A 99 2.89 -6.91 -11.94
N ILE A 100 3.91 -6.04 -11.92
CA ILE A 100 4.63 -5.63 -13.13
C ILE A 100 6.11 -5.77 -12.84
N GLN A 101 6.82 -6.57 -13.62
CA GLN A 101 8.25 -6.83 -13.47
C GLN A 101 8.98 -6.60 -14.80
N PRO A 102 10.23 -6.10 -14.77
CA PRO A 102 11.07 -6.07 -15.95
C PRO A 102 11.35 -7.49 -16.44
N GLU A 103 11.21 -7.73 -17.75
CA GLU A 103 11.63 -8.98 -18.39
C GLU A 103 12.84 -8.73 -19.30
N ASP A 104 12.74 -7.70 -20.15
CA ASP A 104 13.80 -7.25 -21.06
C ASP A 104 13.52 -5.78 -21.40
N ILE A 105 13.94 -4.89 -20.50
CA ILE A 105 13.61 -3.45 -20.55
C ILE A 105 14.24 -2.77 -21.77
N GLU A 106 15.41 -3.23 -22.22
CA GLU A 106 16.07 -2.68 -23.41
C GLU A 106 15.22 -2.83 -24.67
N ASN A 107 14.45 -3.91 -24.77
CA ASN A 107 13.48 -4.15 -25.84
C ASN A 107 12.04 -3.82 -25.44
N GLY A 108 11.85 -3.09 -24.33
CA GLY A 108 10.54 -2.65 -23.85
C GLY A 108 9.63 -3.77 -23.34
N LYS A 109 10.17 -4.94 -22.95
CA LYS A 109 9.35 -6.06 -22.48
C LYS A 109 9.20 -6.06 -20.96
N VAL A 110 7.95 -6.12 -20.52
CA VAL A 110 7.57 -6.26 -19.11
C VAL A 110 6.63 -7.44 -18.93
N ARG A 111 6.75 -8.12 -17.80
CA ARG A 111 5.82 -9.17 -17.37
C ARG A 111 4.72 -8.53 -16.53
N ILE A 112 3.47 -8.73 -16.94
CA ILE A 112 2.29 -8.39 -16.14
C ILE A 112 1.74 -9.68 -15.55
N THR A 113 1.50 -9.67 -14.24
CA THR A 113 0.95 -10.81 -13.48
C THR A 113 -0.36 -10.42 -12.84
N ASN A 114 -1.41 -11.20 -13.09
CA ASN A 114 -2.71 -11.04 -12.45
C ASN A 114 -2.74 -11.84 -11.14
N LYS A 115 -2.64 -11.15 -10.00
CA LYS A 115 -2.72 -11.76 -8.66
C LYS A 115 -4.15 -11.89 -8.14
N TYR A 116 -5.17 -11.45 -8.87
CA TYR A 116 -6.55 -11.73 -8.48
C TYR A 116 -6.81 -13.24 -8.54
N HIS A 117 -7.65 -13.73 -7.63
CA HIS A 117 -8.05 -15.14 -7.59
C HIS A 117 -9.21 -15.49 -8.53
N PHE A 118 -10.05 -14.51 -8.89
CA PHE A 118 -11.30 -14.75 -9.64
C PHE A 118 -11.60 -13.73 -10.73
N ILE A 119 -10.82 -12.64 -10.82
CA ILE A 119 -11.09 -11.51 -11.72
C ILE A 119 -10.05 -11.53 -12.85
N ASN A 120 -10.51 -11.53 -14.09
CA ASN A 120 -9.65 -11.23 -15.24
C ASN A 120 -9.36 -9.73 -15.28
N ILE A 121 -8.17 -9.34 -15.73
CA ILE A 121 -7.74 -7.93 -15.80
C ILE A 121 -7.94 -7.29 -17.17
N ASN A 122 -8.77 -7.91 -18.02
CA ASN A 122 -9.11 -7.42 -19.35
C ASN A 122 -9.94 -6.13 -19.37
N ASP A 123 -10.59 -5.80 -18.26
CA ASP A 123 -11.34 -4.55 -18.10
C ASP A 123 -10.49 -3.40 -17.53
N LEU A 124 -9.20 -3.64 -17.24
CA LEU A 124 -8.30 -2.61 -16.72
C LEU A 124 -7.60 -1.82 -17.83
N ASN A 125 -7.43 -0.52 -17.60
CA ASN A 125 -6.66 0.36 -18.49
C ASN A 125 -5.18 0.37 -18.08
N PHE A 126 -4.31 -0.12 -18.98
CA PHE A 126 -2.87 -0.09 -18.79
C PHE A 126 -2.26 1.11 -19.51
N ASN A 127 -1.79 2.09 -18.75
CA ASN A 127 -1.11 3.27 -19.26
C ASN A 127 0.39 3.15 -18.98
N TRP A 128 1.21 3.62 -19.91
CA TRP A 128 2.66 3.67 -19.75
C TRP A 128 3.20 5.04 -20.15
N ALA A 129 4.31 5.42 -19.53
CA ALA A 129 5.08 6.61 -19.89
C ALA A 129 6.57 6.34 -19.67
N ILE A 130 7.40 6.89 -20.56
CA ILE A 130 8.85 6.99 -20.39
C ILE A 130 9.14 8.41 -19.95
N MET A 131 9.82 8.55 -18.82
CA MET A 131 10.10 9.83 -18.19
C MET A 131 11.59 10.17 -18.33
N ALA A 132 11.90 11.39 -18.78
CA ALA A 132 13.23 11.98 -18.71
C ALA A 132 13.12 13.34 -18.03
N GLU A 133 13.94 13.59 -17.00
CA GLU A 133 13.91 14.86 -16.24
C GLU A 133 12.48 15.26 -15.76
N ASN A 134 11.72 14.29 -15.26
CA ASN A 134 10.32 14.46 -14.83
C ASN A 134 9.34 14.89 -15.93
N LYS A 135 9.69 14.74 -17.22
CA LYS A 135 8.81 14.96 -18.36
C LYS A 135 8.58 13.67 -19.12
N ALA A 136 7.34 13.41 -19.51
CA ALA A 136 7.01 12.29 -20.39
C ALA A 136 7.58 12.55 -21.79
N VAL A 137 8.52 11.73 -22.23
CA VAL A 137 9.11 11.78 -23.58
C VAL A 137 8.42 10.81 -24.54
N ALA A 138 7.74 9.80 -24.00
CA ALA A 138 6.84 8.91 -24.72
C ALA A 138 5.76 8.42 -23.75
N GLN A 139 4.55 8.19 -24.25
CA GLN A 139 3.44 7.65 -23.45
C GLN A 139 2.42 6.96 -24.34
N GLY A 140 1.60 6.10 -23.75
CA GLY A 140 0.52 5.44 -24.46
C GLY A 140 -0.25 4.47 -23.59
N THR A 141 -1.08 3.68 -24.24
CA THR A 141 -1.85 2.59 -23.62
C THR A 141 -1.43 1.25 -24.18
N LEU A 142 -1.60 0.19 -23.39
CA LEU A 142 -1.55 -1.19 -23.89
C LEU A 142 -2.97 -1.66 -24.13
N SER A 143 -3.25 -2.13 -25.35
CA SER A 143 -4.50 -2.79 -25.71
C SER A 143 -4.39 -4.31 -25.56
N ASP A 144 -5.52 -5.00 -25.63
CA ASP A 144 -5.60 -6.48 -25.74
C ASP A 144 -4.90 -7.23 -24.59
N ILE A 145 -4.96 -6.64 -23.39
CA ILE A 145 -4.61 -7.32 -22.16
C ILE A 145 -5.78 -8.24 -21.81
N ASN A 146 -5.51 -9.54 -21.81
CA ASN A 146 -6.41 -10.57 -21.31
C ASN A 146 -5.53 -11.54 -20.56
N ILE A 147 -5.57 -11.44 -19.23
CA ILE A 147 -4.74 -12.23 -18.33
C ILE A 147 -5.68 -12.81 -17.27
N PRO A 148 -6.07 -14.08 -17.40
CA PRO A 148 -6.91 -14.77 -16.42
C PRO A 148 -6.34 -14.70 -14.99
N PRO A 149 -7.18 -14.96 -13.96
CA PRO A 149 -6.73 -15.04 -12.57
C PRO A 149 -5.51 -15.95 -12.38
N GLY A 150 -4.49 -15.46 -11.68
CA GLY A 150 -3.28 -16.23 -11.39
C GLY A 150 -2.28 -16.37 -12.55
N GLU A 151 -2.59 -15.86 -13.75
CA GLU A 151 -1.70 -15.95 -14.91
C GLU A 151 -0.80 -14.72 -15.08
N SER A 152 0.23 -14.87 -15.94
CA SER A 152 1.12 -13.79 -16.35
C SER A 152 1.25 -13.73 -17.87
N LYS A 153 1.46 -12.53 -18.42
CA LYS A 153 1.77 -12.31 -19.84
C LYS A 153 2.93 -11.34 -19.98
N VAL A 154 3.87 -11.65 -20.87
CA VAL A 154 4.90 -10.68 -21.28
C VAL A 154 4.30 -9.79 -22.37
N VAL A 155 4.42 -8.48 -22.19
CA VAL A 155 3.94 -7.47 -23.12
C VAL A 155 5.09 -6.56 -23.53
N THR A 156 5.06 -6.12 -24.78
CA THR A 156 6.04 -5.17 -25.31
C THR A 156 5.44 -3.79 -25.29
N ILE A 157 6.07 -2.87 -24.57
CA ILE A 157 5.78 -1.44 -24.64
C ILE A 157 6.19 -0.96 -26.03
N PRO A 158 5.30 -0.28 -26.79
CA PRO A 158 5.63 0.26 -28.09
C PRO A 158 6.54 1.48 -27.94
N ILE A 159 7.83 1.24 -27.69
CA ILE A 159 8.85 2.27 -27.65
C ILE A 159 9.11 2.72 -29.09
N LEU A 160 8.35 3.69 -29.56
CA LEU A 160 8.64 4.39 -30.81
C LEU A 160 9.78 5.37 -30.52
N PHE A 161 11.00 4.99 -30.92
CA PHE A 161 12.08 5.98 -31.07
C PHE A 161 11.73 6.82 -32.30
N GLY A 162 11.06 7.95 -32.07
CA GLY A 162 10.87 9.01 -33.06
C GLY A 162 12.06 9.94 -33.13
#